data_AF-A0A353ZSS4-F1
#
_entry.id   AF-A0A353ZSS4-F1
#
_cell.length_a   1.000
_cell.length_b   1.000
_cell.length_c   1.000
_cell.angle_alpha   90.00
_cell.angle_beta   90.00
_cell.angle_gamma   90.00
#
_symmetry.space_group_name_H-M   'P 1'
#
loop_
_entity.id
_entity.type
_entity.pdbx_description
1 polymer ?
#
loop_
_entity_poly.entity_id
_entity_poly.type
_entity_poly.pdbx_seq_one_letter_code
_entity_poly.pdbx_strand_id
1 'polypeptide(L)'
;MADSRVKRVVVMVQENHTIDNYFRGLAPYGANVAPDWPIQANPPASDQPHDRHAYYNWLTGQHKATRTQFDTATDIPFYAYLALTGAFLENHCSGFGTNSTPNHLLIVGGQSPTLRNPSRTQPPPLWDMPSVPGLAADAGVGWACYTGNSNYPAGFY
;
A
#
# COMPACT_ATOMS: atom_id res chain seq x y z
N MET A 1 -25.07 4.59 -12.84
CA MET A 1 -24.32 5.17 -13.97
C MET A 1 -23.09 5.84 -13.37
N ALA A 2 -21.89 5.35 -13.66
CA ALA A 2 -20.67 6.01 -13.19
C ALA A 2 -20.64 7.45 -13.70
N ASP A 3 -20.25 8.41 -12.86
CA ASP A 3 -20.13 9.82 -13.22
C ASP A 3 -19.24 9.95 -14.46
N SER A 4 -19.84 10.42 -15.56
CA SER A 4 -19.21 10.48 -16.89
C SER A 4 -17.98 11.39 -16.97
N ARG A 5 -17.63 12.10 -15.89
CA ARG A 5 -16.49 13.03 -15.83
C ARG A 5 -15.13 12.36 -15.68
N VAL A 6 -15.04 11.21 -15.00
CA VAL A 6 -13.75 10.52 -14.83
C VAL A 6 -13.48 9.63 -16.04
N LYS A 7 -12.47 10.00 -16.84
CA LYS A 7 -12.07 9.25 -18.05
C LYS A 7 -10.89 8.32 -17.84
N ARG A 8 -10.09 8.56 -16.79
CA ARG A 8 -8.87 7.81 -16.47
C ARG A 8 -8.74 7.71 -14.97
N VAL A 9 -8.36 6.53 -14.49
CA VAL A 9 -7.98 6.27 -13.11
C VAL A 9 -6.52 5.84 -13.12
N VAL A 10 -5.69 6.49 -12.31
CA VAL A 10 -4.30 6.11 -12.11
C VAL A 10 -4.16 5.70 -10.65
N VAL A 11 -3.72 4.46 -10.42
CA VAL A 11 -3.48 3.92 -9.08
C VAL A 11 -1.97 3.85 -8.87
N MET A 12 -1.47 4.66 -7.94
CA MET A 12 -0.07 4.62 -7.51
C MET A 12 0.02 3.77 -6.25
N VAL A 13 0.68 2.62 -6.33
CA VAL A 13 0.87 1.73 -5.19
C VAL A 13 2.26 1.98 -4.61
N GLN A 14 2.30 2.33 -3.32
CA GLN A 14 3.52 2.61 -2.57
C GLN A 14 3.70 1.53 -1.50
N GLU A 15 4.92 1.38 -1.01
CA GLU A 15 5.31 0.23 -0.19
C GLU A 15 5.75 0.62 1.23
N ASN A 16 5.38 -0.26 2.16
CA ASN A 16 5.89 -0.44 3.53
C ASN A 16 5.78 0.72 4.54
N HIS A 17 4.82 1.64 4.40
CA HIS A 17 4.63 2.72 5.38
C HIS A 17 3.20 2.83 5.91
N THR A 18 3.08 3.15 7.21
CA THR A 18 1.81 3.44 7.86
C THR A 18 1.42 4.90 7.65
N ILE A 19 0.13 5.20 7.87
CA ILE A 19 -0.38 6.58 7.86
C ILE A 19 0.35 7.43 8.90
N ASP A 20 0.50 6.91 10.12
CA ASP A 20 1.23 7.59 11.19
C ASP A 20 2.67 7.91 10.79
N ASN A 21 3.35 7.02 10.05
CA ASN A 21 4.72 7.22 9.64
C ASN A 21 4.89 8.36 8.63
N TYR A 22 3.96 8.52 7.69
CA TYR A 22 4.06 9.51 6.61
C TYR A 22 3.47 10.86 6.98
N PHE A 23 2.32 10.89 7.65
CA PHE A 23 1.41 12.04 7.57
C PHE A 23 1.33 12.88 8.84
N ARG A 24 2.37 12.88 9.68
CA ARG A 24 2.43 13.74 10.89
C ARG A 24 2.13 15.22 10.61
N GLY A 25 2.55 15.72 9.45
CA GLY A 25 2.33 17.11 9.02
C GLY A 25 0.87 17.46 8.74
N LEU A 26 -0.03 16.48 8.75
CA LEU A 26 -1.47 16.70 8.62
C LEU A 26 -2.18 16.91 9.96
N ALA A 27 -1.52 16.70 11.10
CA ALA A 27 -2.11 16.92 12.41
C ALA A 27 -2.68 18.35 12.60
N PRO A 28 -2.02 19.44 12.15
CA PRO A 28 -2.60 20.80 12.23
C PRO A 28 -3.88 21.00 11.40
N TYR A 29 -4.17 20.08 10.48
CA TYR A 29 -5.36 20.09 9.62
C TYR A 29 -6.46 19.16 10.16
N GLY A 30 -6.28 18.62 11.37
CA GLY A 30 -7.26 17.76 12.04
C GLY A 30 -7.15 16.28 11.71
N ALA A 31 -6.08 15.84 11.03
CA ALA A 31 -5.91 14.42 10.72
C ALA A 31 -5.66 13.58 11.97
N ASN A 32 -6.30 12.41 12.04
CA ASN A 32 -6.09 11.39 13.07
C ASN A 32 -4.77 10.63 12.83
N VAL A 33 -3.67 11.28 13.20
CA VAL A 33 -2.30 10.73 13.08
C VAL A 33 -1.55 10.88 14.39
N ALA A 34 -0.57 10.02 14.63
CA ALA A 34 0.33 10.14 15.77
C ALA A 34 1.01 11.54 15.78
N PRO A 35 1.01 12.27 16.91
CA PRO A 35 1.45 13.66 16.91
C PRO A 35 2.96 13.84 17.08
N ASP A 36 3.66 12.87 17.70
CA ASP A 36 4.96 13.11 18.32
C ASP A 36 5.94 11.93 18.30
N TRP A 37 5.83 11.02 17.32
CA TRP A 37 6.83 9.96 17.21
C TRP A 37 8.18 10.52 16.73
N PRO A 38 9.31 9.91 17.13
CA PRO A 38 10.64 10.32 16.69
C PRO A 38 10.77 10.40 15.17
N ILE A 39 11.40 11.47 14.69
CA ILE A 39 11.72 11.63 13.27
C ILE A 39 12.80 10.63 12.87
N GLN A 40 12.63 9.99 11.71
CA GLN A 40 13.62 9.13 11.07
C GLN A 40 14.05 9.71 9.72
N ALA A 41 15.23 9.31 9.24
CA ALA A 41 15.71 9.68 7.92
C ALA A 41 14.90 9.03 6.79
N ASN A 42 14.86 9.68 5.63
CA ASN A 42 14.35 9.13 4.38
C ASN A 42 15.54 8.89 3.41
N PRO A 43 15.83 7.63 3.00
CA PRO A 43 15.11 6.40 3.32
C PRO A 43 15.37 5.87 4.74
N PRO A 44 14.48 5.02 5.29
CA PRO A 44 14.71 4.36 6.58
C PRO A 44 15.98 3.50 6.56
N ALA A 45 16.62 3.35 7.73
CA ALA A 45 17.84 2.56 7.86
C ALA A 45 17.64 1.06 7.57
N SER A 46 16.43 0.55 7.80
CA SER A 46 16.06 -0.83 7.49
C SER A 46 14.57 -0.97 7.24
N ASP A 47 14.21 -1.92 6.39
CA ASP A 47 12.84 -2.40 6.26
C ASP A 47 12.43 -3.15 7.54
N GLN A 48 11.23 -2.84 8.04
CA GLN A 48 10.73 -3.42 9.29
C GLN A 48 10.01 -4.75 8.99
N PRO A 49 10.05 -5.74 9.91
CA PRO A 49 9.30 -6.97 9.73
C PRO A 49 7.81 -6.70 9.53
N HIS A 50 7.27 -7.10 8.38
CA HIS A 50 5.89 -6.83 7.99
C HIS A 50 5.16 -8.09 7.46
N ASP A 51 5.67 -9.28 7.80
CA ASP A 51 5.04 -10.55 7.46
C ASP A 51 3.96 -10.98 8.44
N ARG A 52 3.25 -12.05 8.07
CA ARG A 52 2.17 -12.59 8.89
C ARG A 52 2.64 -12.99 10.29
N HIS A 53 3.89 -13.41 10.44
CA HIS A 53 4.46 -13.78 11.71
C HIS A 53 4.78 -12.54 12.56
N ALA A 54 5.35 -11.49 11.97
CA ALA A 54 5.55 -10.20 12.61
C ALA A 54 4.22 -9.59 13.09
N TYR A 55 3.17 -9.65 12.26
CA TYR A 55 1.83 -9.24 12.65
C TYR A 55 1.30 -10.04 13.85
N TYR A 56 1.44 -11.37 13.83
CA TYR A 56 1.04 -12.23 14.96
C TYR A 56 1.83 -11.90 16.24
N ASN A 57 3.14 -11.69 16.13
CA ASN A 57 3.99 -11.34 17.27
C ASN A 57 3.62 -9.97 17.85
N TRP A 58 3.28 -9.00 17.01
CA TRP A 58 2.74 -7.72 17.45
C TRP A 58 1.40 -7.88 18.17
N LEU A 59 0.46 -8.62 17.55
CA LEU A 59 -0.88 -8.85 18.10
C LEU A 59 -0.86 -9.57 19.45
N THR A 60 0.08 -10.49 19.65
CA THR A 60 0.25 -11.26 20.88
C THR A 60 1.20 -10.61 21.90
N GLY A 61 1.70 -9.40 21.61
CA GLY A 61 2.58 -8.64 22.51
C GLY A 61 4.02 -9.16 22.59
N GLN A 62 4.41 -10.09 21.72
CA GLN A 62 5.78 -10.61 21.62
C GLN A 62 6.72 -9.66 20.86
N HIS A 63 6.17 -8.73 20.09
CA HIS A 63 6.91 -7.71 19.35
C HIS A 63 6.24 -6.34 19.49
N LYS A 64 7.02 -5.26 19.45
CA LYS A 64 6.50 -3.88 19.42
C LYS A 64 6.78 -3.25 18.07
N ALA A 65 5.75 -2.69 17.44
CA ALA A 65 5.92 -1.98 16.18
C ALA A 65 6.83 -0.75 16.38
N THR A 66 7.66 -0.49 15.37
CA THR A 66 8.48 0.72 15.29
C THR A 66 7.56 1.95 15.20
N ARG A 67 7.81 2.92 16.08
CA ARG A 67 7.08 4.19 16.16
C ARG A 67 8.01 5.33 15.75
N THR A 68 8.10 5.57 14.45
CA THR A 68 8.89 6.66 13.86
C THR A 68 8.08 7.38 12.80
N GLN A 69 8.51 8.59 12.44
CA GLN A 69 7.84 9.42 11.46
C GLN A 69 8.83 10.08 10.50
N PHE A 70 8.40 10.36 9.28
CA PHE A 70 9.08 11.32 8.42
C PHE A 70 8.66 12.73 8.78
N ASP A 71 9.52 13.70 8.51
CA ASP A 71 9.05 15.07 8.41
C ASP A 71 8.25 15.22 7.11
N THR A 72 6.92 15.15 7.22
CA THR A 72 6.00 15.16 6.07
C THR A 72 6.27 16.32 5.10
N ALA A 73 6.58 17.51 5.62
CA ALA A 73 6.77 18.70 4.80
C ALA A 73 8.13 18.72 4.10
N THR A 74 9.16 18.17 4.75
CA THR A 74 10.54 18.22 4.26
C THR A 74 10.90 16.99 3.43
N ASP A 75 10.57 15.80 3.93
CA ASP A 75 11.00 14.52 3.35
C ASP A 75 10.07 14.03 2.24
N ILE A 76 8.77 14.34 2.32
CA ILE A 76 7.73 13.85 1.41
C ILE A 76 6.71 14.92 0.99
N PRO A 77 7.14 16.12 0.53
CA PRO A 77 6.26 17.26 0.27
C PRO A 77 5.16 16.98 -0.76
N PHE A 78 5.41 16.09 -1.72
CA PHE A 78 4.39 15.72 -2.72
C PHE A 78 3.21 14.97 -2.09
N TYR A 79 3.44 14.13 -1.08
CA TYR A 79 2.38 13.44 -0.36
C TYR A 79 1.57 14.42 0.49
N ALA A 80 2.21 15.42 1.10
CA ALA A 80 1.51 16.51 1.79
C ALA A 80 0.58 17.24 0.82
N TYR A 81 1.07 17.60 -0.37
CA TYR A 81 0.27 18.26 -1.41
C TYR A 81 -0.95 17.42 -1.81
N LEU A 82 -0.76 16.13 -2.10
CA LEU A 82 -1.87 15.23 -2.48
C LEU A 82 -2.93 15.12 -1.36
N ALA A 83 -2.50 15.01 -0.10
CA ALA A 83 -3.42 14.90 1.01
C ALA A 83 -4.18 16.20 1.31
N LEU A 84 -3.53 17.36 1.18
CA LEU A 84 -4.13 18.67 1.47
C LEU A 84 -5.03 19.18 0.36
N THR A 85 -4.76 18.81 -0.90
CA THR A 85 -5.53 19.25 -2.06
C THR A 85 -6.54 18.20 -2.55
N GLY A 86 -6.44 16.98 -2.03
CA GLY A 86 -7.25 15.84 -2.40
C GLY A 86 -8.13 15.34 -1.26
N ALA A 87 -8.57 14.08 -1.38
CA ALA A 87 -9.23 13.36 -0.31
C ALA A 87 -8.20 12.50 0.44
N PHE A 88 -8.05 12.74 1.74
CA PHE A 88 -7.18 11.97 2.61
C PHE A 88 -8.01 10.98 3.44
N LEU A 89 -7.66 9.69 3.38
CA LEU A 89 -8.36 8.62 4.10
C LEU A 89 -7.51 8.15 5.29
N GLU A 90 -7.53 8.90 6.38
CA GLU A 90 -6.69 8.70 7.57
C GLU A 90 -6.95 7.38 8.32
N ASN A 91 -8.13 6.78 8.16
CA ASN A 91 -8.52 5.52 8.80
C ASN A 91 -8.55 4.35 7.79
N HIS A 92 -7.82 4.45 6.68
CA HIS A 92 -7.67 3.36 5.73
C HIS A 92 -6.68 2.31 6.26
N CYS A 93 -7.09 1.05 6.28
CA CYS A 93 -6.26 -0.08 6.67
C CYS A 93 -5.98 -0.97 5.47
N SER A 94 -4.81 -1.61 5.47
CA SER A 94 -4.57 -2.76 4.59
C SER A 94 -5.60 -3.86 4.86
N GLY A 95 -5.98 -4.61 3.83
CA GLY A 95 -6.97 -5.68 4.02
C GLY A 95 -6.42 -6.86 4.84
N PHE A 96 -5.11 -7.09 4.79
CA PHE A 96 -4.45 -8.13 5.57
C PHE A 96 -3.22 -7.58 6.31
N GLY A 97 -3.10 -7.93 7.59
CA GLY A 97 -1.87 -7.77 8.38
C GLY A 97 -0.81 -8.78 7.95
N THR A 98 -0.13 -8.49 6.84
CA THR A 98 0.96 -9.28 6.23
C THR A 98 1.61 -8.48 5.08
N ASN A 99 2.49 -9.14 4.33
CA ASN A 99 3.29 -8.60 3.24
C ASN A 99 2.49 -7.98 2.07
N SER A 100 3.23 -7.45 1.10
CA SER A 100 2.72 -6.79 -0.09
C SER A 100 1.86 -7.69 -0.98
N THR A 101 2.24 -8.95 -1.27
CA THR A 101 1.51 -9.78 -2.26
C THR A 101 0.01 -9.87 -1.96
N PRO A 102 -0.42 -10.27 -0.74
CA PRO A 102 -1.84 -10.41 -0.46
C PRO A 102 -2.63 -9.11 -0.60
N ASN A 103 -2.04 -7.99 -0.18
CA ASN A 103 -2.68 -6.68 -0.26
C ASN A 103 -2.69 -6.13 -1.70
N HIS A 104 -1.67 -6.43 -2.49
CA HIS A 104 -1.61 -6.07 -3.90
C HIS A 104 -2.64 -6.81 -4.74
N LEU A 105 -2.82 -8.12 -4.50
CA LEU A 105 -3.90 -8.90 -5.12
C LEU A 105 -5.28 -8.37 -4.71
N LEU A 106 -5.43 -7.94 -3.46
CA LEU A 106 -6.66 -7.32 -2.99
C LEU A 106 -6.97 -5.99 -3.72
N ILE A 107 -5.96 -5.15 -3.97
CA ILE A 107 -6.13 -3.88 -4.71
C ILE A 107 -6.63 -4.14 -6.14
N VAL A 108 -6.09 -5.15 -6.82
CA VAL A 108 -6.39 -5.37 -8.25
C VAL A 108 -7.55 -6.32 -8.49
N GLY A 109 -7.82 -7.28 -7.60
CA GLY A 109 -8.85 -8.31 -7.79
C GLY A 109 -9.85 -8.45 -6.67
N GLY A 110 -9.73 -7.68 -5.58
CA GLY A 110 -10.65 -7.77 -4.45
C GLY A 110 -10.53 -9.07 -3.64
N GLN A 111 -9.51 -9.88 -3.90
CA GLN A 111 -9.28 -11.16 -3.23
C GLN A 111 -7.80 -11.54 -3.21
N SER A 112 -7.42 -12.41 -2.27
CA SER A 112 -6.07 -12.97 -2.20
C SER A 112 -6.10 -14.46 -1.82
N PRO A 113 -5.43 -15.35 -2.58
CA PRO A 113 -5.33 -16.78 -2.30
C PRO A 113 -4.16 -17.10 -1.34
N THR A 114 -3.43 -16.09 -0.89
CA THR A 114 -2.25 -16.24 -0.03
C THR A 114 -2.25 -15.19 1.07
N LEU A 115 -1.59 -15.50 2.19
CA LEU A 115 -1.26 -14.56 3.27
C LEU A 115 0.25 -14.33 3.39
N ARG A 116 1.03 -14.75 2.39
CA ARG A 116 2.49 -14.57 2.34
C ARG A 116 2.95 -14.18 0.94
N ASN A 117 4.13 -13.57 0.86
CA ASN A 117 4.82 -13.42 -0.41
C ASN A 117 5.23 -14.81 -0.97
N PRO A 118 5.19 -15.02 -2.29
CA PRO A 118 5.72 -16.22 -2.91
C PRO A 118 7.24 -16.29 -2.69
N SER A 119 7.78 -17.51 -2.73
CA SER A 119 9.22 -17.71 -2.61
C SER A 119 9.94 -17.05 -3.78
N ARG A 120 11.03 -16.33 -3.50
CA ARG A 120 11.92 -15.78 -4.55
C ARG A 120 12.76 -16.86 -5.26
N THR A 121 12.79 -18.08 -4.72
CA THR A 121 13.58 -19.21 -5.26
C THR A 121 12.74 -20.19 -6.07
N GLN A 122 11.44 -19.94 -6.20
CA GLN A 122 10.51 -20.77 -6.97
C GLN A 122 9.90 -19.93 -8.08
N PRO A 123 9.40 -20.55 -9.17
CA PRO A 123 8.60 -19.84 -10.15
C PRO A 123 7.46 -19.08 -9.47
N PRO A 124 7.19 -17.82 -9.87
CA PRO A 124 6.02 -17.09 -9.39
C PRO A 124 4.76 -17.92 -9.59
N PRO A 125 3.86 -18.00 -8.59
CA PRO A 125 2.56 -18.60 -8.81
C PRO A 125 1.78 -17.77 -9.84
N LEU A 126 1.07 -18.46 -10.73
CA LEU A 126 0.06 -17.85 -11.58
C LEU A 126 -1.30 -18.13 -10.95
N TRP A 127 -2.03 -17.08 -10.61
CA TRP A 127 -3.37 -17.21 -10.05
C TRP A 127 -4.41 -16.83 -11.09
N ASP A 128 -5.12 -17.82 -11.60
CA ASP A 128 -6.30 -17.61 -12.44
C ASP A 128 -7.46 -17.13 -11.56
N MET A 129 -7.64 -15.81 -11.52
CA MET A 129 -8.57 -15.12 -10.64
C MET A 129 -9.13 -13.87 -11.31
N PRO A 130 -10.43 -13.54 -11.12
CA PRO A 130 -10.98 -12.26 -11.53
C PRO A 130 -10.16 -11.07 -11.03
N SER A 131 -9.96 -10.10 -11.92
CA SER A 131 -9.23 -8.85 -11.62
C SER A 131 -9.81 -7.67 -12.40
N VAL A 132 -9.61 -6.45 -11.88
CA VAL A 132 -9.99 -5.21 -12.56
C VAL A 132 -9.32 -5.08 -13.93
N PRO A 133 -8.02 -5.39 -14.11
CA PRO A 133 -7.41 -5.45 -15.44
C PRO A 133 -8.05 -6.48 -16.38
N GLY A 134 -8.37 -7.67 -15.88
CA GLY A 134 -9.06 -8.70 -16.68
C GLY A 134 -10.44 -8.25 -17.15
N LEU A 135 -11.25 -7.70 -16.23
CA LEU A 135 -12.57 -7.15 -16.56
C LEU A 135 -12.47 -5.96 -17.52
N ALA A 136 -11.44 -5.12 -17.38
CA ALA A 136 -11.19 -4.02 -18.31
C ALA A 136 -10.87 -4.55 -19.73
N ALA A 137 -10.03 -5.59 -19.84
CA ALA A 137 -9.74 -6.24 -21.11
C ALA A 137 -10.99 -6.82 -21.76
N ASP A 138 -11.78 -7.60 -21.01
CA ASP A 138 -13.02 -8.22 -21.50
C ASP A 138 -14.05 -7.18 -21.97
N ALA A 139 -14.09 -6.02 -21.32
CA ALA A 139 -14.97 -4.91 -21.68
C ALA A 139 -14.39 -3.99 -22.78
N GLY A 140 -13.20 -4.27 -23.32
CA GLY A 140 -12.53 -3.41 -24.29
C GLY A 140 -12.08 -2.04 -23.75
N VAL A 141 -11.95 -1.92 -22.42
CA VAL A 141 -11.47 -0.70 -21.75
C VAL A 141 -9.95 -0.73 -21.70
N GLY A 142 -9.31 0.29 -22.27
CA GLY A 142 -7.86 0.41 -22.26
C GLY A 142 -7.30 0.49 -20.84
N TRP A 143 -6.34 -0.38 -20.53
CA TRP A 143 -5.61 -0.40 -19.27
C TRP A 143 -4.12 -0.65 -19.51
N ALA A 144 -3.30 -0.29 -18.54
CA ALA A 144 -1.87 -0.57 -18.55
C ALA A 144 -1.37 -0.69 -17.12
N CYS A 145 -0.36 -1.54 -16.92
CA CYS A 145 0.37 -1.64 -15.67
C CYS A 145 1.83 -1.23 -15.92
N TYR A 146 2.30 -0.22 -15.19
CA TYR A 146 3.65 0.32 -15.34
C TYR A 146 4.52 -0.17 -14.18
N THR A 147 4.92 -1.43 -14.25
CA THR A 147 5.77 -2.09 -13.25
C THR A 147 7.01 -2.67 -13.93
N GLY A 148 7.99 -3.14 -13.15
CA GLY A 148 9.02 -4.02 -13.72
C GLY A 148 8.37 -5.31 -14.22
N ASN A 149 8.87 -5.88 -15.32
CA ASN A 149 8.30 -7.04 -16.03
C ASN A 149 8.04 -8.31 -15.17
N SER A 150 8.53 -8.35 -13.93
CA SER A 150 8.37 -9.45 -12.96
C SER A 150 7.99 -8.96 -11.56
N ASN A 151 7.55 -7.70 -11.44
CA ASN A 151 7.23 -7.06 -10.18
C ASN A 151 5.72 -6.97 -9.95
N TYR A 152 5.37 -6.82 -8.68
CA TYR A 152 4.02 -6.54 -8.22
C TYR A 152 3.33 -5.39 -8.99
N PRO A 153 1.99 -5.37 -9.05
CA PRO A 153 1.04 -6.46 -8.76
C PRO A 153 0.80 -7.36 -9.98
N ALA A 154 1.22 -6.95 -11.19
CA ALA A 154 0.88 -7.62 -12.44
C ALA A 154 1.66 -8.92 -12.70
N GLY A 155 2.85 -9.10 -12.13
CA GLY A 155 3.67 -10.29 -12.38
C GLY A 155 3.13 -11.63 -11.84
N PHE A 156 1.96 -11.64 -11.20
CA PHE A 156 1.33 -12.84 -10.64
C PHE A 156 -0.05 -13.18 -11.26
N TYR A 157 -0.45 -12.41 -12.27
CA TYR A 157 -1.65 -12.64 -13.10
C TYR A 157 -1.23 -13.09 -14.50
#